data_AF-A1CJG6-F1
#
_entry.id   AF-A1CJG6-F1
#
_cell.length_a   1.000
_cell.length_b   1.000
_cell.length_c   1.000
_cell.angle_alpha   90.00
_cell.angle_beta   90.00
_cell.angle_gamma   90.00
#
_symmetry.space_group_name_H-M   'P 1'
#
loop_
_entity.id
_entity.type
_entity.pdbx_description
1 polymer ?
#
loop_
_entity_poly.entity_id
_entity_poly.type
_entity_poly.pdbx_seq_one_letter_code
_entity_poly.pdbx_strand_id
1 'polypeptide(L)'
;MADQNPAGLLEQLQQQEKENGELNTRLAIIRISEPISSSNVENYNPSPSKRRSDVSVIDNPSPASLEADLTHYKELFSKLRFSYVEQVTKEKFLRAIVGDPPLVVGHNENIELEGQLAEVKAALQARKEEVRVMIEEMEKMGRDLASRYKNIQTQMTQLSTLPESIENLESTIAGLRAKQVANMGSSSSQNLPLPATLSLVAEREAELAALNRQLAAVQNALPRKAREAEAMERELGVLERRRSEATMQAREAQRMKQEGESDGLEEMGRWYRNAEETLKKLVGVEG
;
A
#
# COMPACT_ATOMS: atom_id res chain seq x y z
N MET A 1 -7.97 18.63 33.57
CA MET A 1 -6.86 17.75 33.15
C MET A 1 -6.17 17.34 34.43
N ALA A 2 -6.38 16.10 34.86
CA ALA A 2 -5.77 15.58 36.08
C ALA A 2 -4.49 14.86 35.68
N ASP A 3 -3.35 15.35 36.19
CA ASP A 3 -2.04 14.75 36.00
C ASP A 3 -2.05 13.32 36.58
N GLN A 4 -2.16 12.33 35.69
CA GLN A 4 -2.06 10.92 36.06
C GLN A 4 -0.59 10.59 36.27
N ASN A 5 -0.23 10.44 37.55
CA ASN A 5 1.10 10.10 38.01
C ASN A 5 1.53 8.74 37.42
N PRO A 6 2.64 8.65 36.64
CA PRO A 6 3.03 7.43 35.93
C PRO A 6 3.34 6.25 36.87
N ALA A 7 3.71 6.55 38.12
CA ALA A 7 3.90 5.54 39.16
C ALA A 7 2.60 4.79 39.50
N GLY A 8 1.45 5.48 39.51
CA GLY A 8 0.15 4.87 39.81
C GLY A 8 -0.34 3.95 38.70
N LEU A 9 -0.02 4.25 37.43
CA LEU A 9 -0.35 3.41 36.28
C LEU A 9 0.46 2.10 36.28
N LEU A 10 1.73 2.16 36.67
CA LEU A 10 2.58 0.97 36.81
C LEU A 10 2.09 0.07 37.94
N GLU A 11 1.67 0.64 39.06
CA GLU A 11 1.07 -0.11 40.16
C GLU A 11 -0.24 -0.79 39.73
N GLN A 12 -1.06 -0.09 38.93
CA GLN A 12 -2.31 -0.63 38.38
C GLN A 12 -2.06 -1.79 37.40
N LEU A 13 -1.05 -1.69 36.55
CA LEU A 13 -0.65 -2.77 35.63
C LEU A 13 -0.09 -3.99 36.38
N GLN A 14 0.75 -3.77 37.40
CA GLN A 14 1.25 -4.87 38.25
C GLN A 14 0.12 -5.54 39.04
N GLN A 15 -0.88 -4.78 39.48
CA GLN A 15 -2.06 -5.34 40.15
C GLN A 15 -2.87 -6.21 39.18
N GLN A 16 -3.08 -5.75 37.95
CA GLN A 16 -3.76 -6.52 36.90
C GLN A 16 -2.99 -7.77 36.47
N GLU A 17 -1.66 -7.74 36.42
CA GLU A 17 -0.85 -8.93 36.13
C GLU A 17 -0.94 -9.97 37.26
N LYS A 18 -0.97 -9.54 38.52
CA LYS A 18 -1.18 -10.43 39.67
C LYS A 18 -2.58 -11.02 39.67
N GLU A 19 -3.60 -10.20 39.38
CA GLU A 19 -4.99 -10.66 39.23
C GLU A 19 -5.14 -11.63 38.06
N ASN A 20 -4.48 -11.38 36.92
CA ASN A 20 -4.47 -12.28 35.76
C ASN A 20 -3.68 -13.58 36.01
N GLY A 21 -2.59 -13.51 36.78
CA GLY A 21 -1.87 -14.70 37.27
C GLY A 21 -2.71 -15.54 38.23
N GLU A 22 -3.52 -14.88 39.07
CA GLU A 22 -4.55 -15.54 39.89
C GLU A 22 -5.70 -16.10 39.05
N LEU A 23 -6.10 -15.44 37.96
CA LEU A 23 -7.09 -15.98 37.03
C LEU A 23 -6.56 -17.23 36.32
N ASN A 24 -5.28 -17.26 35.93
CA ASN A 24 -4.64 -18.47 35.41
C ASN A 24 -4.59 -19.63 36.42
N THR A 25 -4.49 -19.33 37.71
CA THR A 25 -4.58 -20.36 38.77
C THR A 25 -6.03 -20.72 39.14
N ARG A 26 -6.99 -19.81 38.95
CA ARG A 26 -8.45 -20.03 39.11
C ARG A 26 -9.08 -20.73 37.90
N LEU A 27 -8.46 -20.70 36.73
CA LEU A 27 -8.78 -21.54 35.58
C LEU A 27 -8.33 -22.98 35.87
N ALA A 28 -8.97 -23.58 36.87
CA ALA A 28 -8.75 -24.94 37.37
C ALA A 28 -9.00 -26.03 36.31
N ILE A 29 -9.46 -25.66 35.11
CA ILE A 29 -9.60 -26.53 33.95
C ILE A 29 -8.23 -27.11 33.52
N ILE A 30 -7.13 -26.36 33.72
CA ILE A 30 -5.76 -26.85 33.45
C ILE A 30 -5.31 -27.89 34.49
N ARG A 31 -5.84 -27.84 35.72
CA ARG A 31 -5.53 -28.86 36.76
C ARG A 31 -6.22 -30.20 36.52
N ILE A 32 -7.23 -30.27 35.64
CA ILE A 32 -7.88 -31.53 35.26
C ILE A 32 -6.93 -32.38 34.38
N SER A 33 -5.94 -31.75 33.73
CA SER A 33 -4.89 -32.45 32.98
C SER A 33 -3.67 -32.88 33.81
N GLU A 34 -3.59 -32.51 35.09
CA GLU A 34 -2.57 -33.05 35.98
C GLU A 34 -3.05 -34.38 36.59
N PRO A 35 -2.22 -35.44 36.58
CA PRO A 35 -2.60 -36.72 37.16
C PRO A 35 -2.87 -36.58 38.66
N ILE A 36 -3.98 -37.14 39.13
CA ILE A 36 -4.40 -37.17 40.56
C ILE A 36 -3.36 -37.88 41.47
N SER A 37 -2.29 -38.44 40.89
CA SER A 37 -1.29 -39.25 41.59
C SER A 37 -0.05 -38.48 42.09
N SER A 38 0.11 -37.18 41.82
CA SER A 38 1.26 -36.43 42.36
C SER A 38 0.98 -35.90 43.78
N SER A 39 0.61 -36.78 44.69
CA SER A 39 0.87 -36.53 46.10
C SER A 39 1.43 -37.79 46.75
N ASN A 40 2.73 -37.71 47.04
CA ASN A 40 3.41 -38.40 48.11
C ASN A 40 3.77 -39.89 47.89
N VAL A 41 4.84 -40.17 47.13
CA VAL A 41 5.68 -41.36 47.37
C VAL A 41 7.15 -41.06 47.04
N GLU A 42 7.83 -40.27 47.86
CA GLU A 42 9.28 -40.41 47.99
C GLU A 42 9.56 -41.46 49.08
N ASN A 43 10.47 -42.40 48.78
CA ASN A 43 10.94 -43.51 49.60
C ASN A 43 10.06 -44.76 49.71
N TYR A 44 10.17 -45.70 48.75
CA TYR A 44 10.31 -47.13 49.09
C TYR A 44 11.04 -47.88 47.95
N ASN A 45 12.07 -48.65 48.34
CA ASN A 45 12.92 -49.48 47.48
C ASN A 45 12.12 -50.51 46.64
N PRO A 46 12.56 -50.84 45.40
CA PRO A 46 11.86 -51.82 44.58
C PRO A 46 12.25 -53.24 45.00
N SER A 47 11.25 -54.09 45.24
CA SER A 47 11.42 -55.55 45.20
C SER A 47 10.58 -56.15 44.08
N PRO A 48 11.08 -57.18 43.37
CA PRO A 48 10.45 -57.68 42.16
C PRO A 48 9.48 -58.81 42.50
N SER A 49 8.18 -58.55 42.47
CA SER A 49 7.19 -59.62 42.30
C SER A 49 5.86 -59.10 41.77
N LYS A 50 5.73 -59.22 40.44
CA LYS A 50 4.58 -59.78 39.72
C LYS A 50 3.15 -59.31 40.09
N ARG A 51 2.49 -58.83 39.03
CA ARG A 51 1.04 -58.72 38.76
C ARG A 51 0.41 -57.37 39.05
N ARG A 52 0.74 -56.36 38.23
CA ARG A 52 -0.25 -55.37 37.75
C ARG A 52 0.01 -55.15 36.26
N SER A 53 -1.07 -55.25 35.48
CA SER A 53 -1.12 -55.01 34.04
C SER A 53 -0.53 -53.64 33.70
N ASP A 54 0.23 -53.61 32.60
CA ASP A 54 0.92 -52.43 32.04
C ASP A 54 0.13 -51.13 32.24
N VAL A 55 0.70 -50.23 33.03
CA VAL A 55 0.44 -48.79 32.98
C VAL A 55 1.69 -48.21 32.37
N SER A 56 1.70 -48.05 31.05
CA SER A 56 2.71 -47.24 30.38
C SER A 56 2.54 -45.80 30.87
N VAL A 57 3.41 -45.44 31.81
CA VAL A 57 3.73 -44.05 32.14
C VAL A 57 4.22 -43.40 30.85
N ILE A 58 3.38 -42.57 30.24
CA ILE A 58 3.78 -41.74 29.09
C ILE A 58 3.96 -40.32 29.62
N ASP A 59 5.22 -39.94 29.77
CA ASP A 59 5.66 -38.54 29.81
C ASP A 59 5.08 -37.82 28.58
N ASN A 60 4.32 -36.75 28.81
CA ASN A 60 3.53 -35.95 27.86
C ASN A 60 2.21 -36.56 27.32
N PRO A 61 1.06 -36.25 27.96
CA PRO A 61 -0.23 -36.59 27.39
C PRO A 61 -0.52 -35.73 26.15
N SER A 62 -0.44 -36.35 24.98
CA SER A 62 -1.06 -35.81 23.77
C SER A 62 -2.59 -35.86 23.93
N PRO A 63 -3.38 -34.88 23.42
CA PRO A 63 -4.84 -34.87 23.52
C PRO A 63 -5.52 -36.17 23.05
N ALA A 64 -4.93 -36.86 22.08
CA ALA A 64 -5.41 -38.16 21.59
C ALA A 64 -5.22 -39.31 22.60
N SER A 65 -4.19 -39.24 23.45
CA SER A 65 -3.95 -40.22 24.52
C SER A 65 -4.98 -40.09 25.64
N LEU A 66 -5.37 -38.85 25.97
CA LEU A 66 -6.36 -38.57 27.01
C LEU A 66 -7.75 -39.10 26.60
N GLU A 67 -8.12 -38.97 25.33
CA GLU A 67 -9.38 -39.51 24.81
C GLU A 67 -9.42 -41.04 24.93
N ALA A 68 -8.33 -41.72 24.55
CA ALA A 68 -8.20 -43.17 24.71
C ALA A 68 -8.34 -43.61 26.18
N ASP A 69 -7.70 -42.90 27.11
CA ASP A 69 -7.82 -43.21 28.55
C ASP A 69 -9.24 -43.01 29.08
N LEU A 70 -9.91 -41.92 28.68
CA LEU A 70 -11.30 -41.67 29.07
C LEU A 70 -12.24 -42.77 28.56
N THR A 71 -12.03 -43.28 27.35
CA THR A 71 -12.80 -44.41 26.82
C THR A 71 -12.55 -45.69 27.61
N HIS A 72 -11.29 -46.01 27.93
CA HIS A 72 -10.93 -47.17 28.71
C HIS A 72 -11.53 -47.13 30.13
N TYR A 73 -11.43 -46.00 30.84
CA TYR A 73 -12.02 -45.86 32.17
C TYR A 73 -13.54 -45.96 32.14
N LYS A 74 -14.18 -45.37 31.12
CA LYS A 74 -15.64 -45.48 30.94
C LYS A 74 -16.08 -46.94 30.80
N GLU A 75 -15.34 -47.75 30.04
CA GLU A 75 -15.61 -49.18 29.90
C GLU A 75 -15.37 -49.95 31.20
N LEU A 76 -14.25 -49.69 31.88
CA LEU A 76 -13.91 -50.34 33.16
C LEU A 76 -14.98 -50.05 34.22
N PHE A 77 -15.37 -48.78 34.40
CA PHE A 77 -16.41 -48.40 35.35
C PHE A 77 -17.78 -48.94 34.95
N SER A 78 -18.08 -49.06 33.65
CA SER A 78 -19.33 -49.68 33.19
C SER A 78 -19.38 -51.17 33.56
N LYS A 79 -18.27 -51.91 33.36
CA LYS A 79 -18.14 -53.31 33.75
C LYS A 79 -18.22 -53.48 35.26
N LEU A 80 -17.53 -52.62 36.02
CA LEU A 80 -17.55 -52.65 37.48
C LEU A 80 -18.95 -52.35 38.03
N ARG A 81 -19.64 -51.35 37.46
CA ARG A 81 -21.03 -51.02 37.82
C ARG A 81 -21.96 -52.21 37.57
N PHE A 82 -21.83 -52.88 36.42
CA PHE A 82 -22.63 -54.07 36.10
C PHE A 82 -22.37 -55.19 37.11
N SER A 83 -21.09 -55.54 37.34
CA SER A 83 -20.70 -56.58 38.30
C SER A 83 -21.18 -56.28 39.72
N TYR A 84 -21.09 -55.02 40.16
CA TYR A 84 -21.52 -54.62 41.50
C TYR A 84 -23.05 -54.73 41.66
N VAL A 85 -23.81 -54.20 40.69
CA VAL A 85 -25.28 -54.29 40.73
C VAL A 85 -25.72 -55.75 40.68
N GLU A 86 -25.09 -56.59 39.86
CA GLU A 86 -25.36 -58.03 39.80
C GLU A 86 -25.05 -58.72 41.14
N GLN A 87 -23.92 -58.42 41.76
CA GLN A 87 -23.54 -59.01 43.04
C GLN A 87 -24.47 -58.59 44.17
N VAL A 88 -24.78 -57.30 44.28
CA VAL A 88 -25.68 -56.77 45.32
C VAL A 88 -27.10 -57.30 45.14
N THR A 89 -27.58 -57.43 43.90
CA THR A 89 -28.91 -58.01 43.64
C THR A 89 -28.96 -59.48 43.97
N LYS A 90 -27.92 -60.26 43.62
CA LYS A 90 -27.80 -61.67 44.03
C LYS A 90 -27.76 -61.82 45.55
N GLU A 91 -26.96 -61.01 46.25
CA GLU A 91 -26.88 -61.05 47.71
C GLU A 91 -28.23 -60.68 48.35
N LYS A 92 -28.87 -59.59 47.89
CA LYS A 92 -30.16 -59.15 48.40
C LYS A 92 -31.25 -60.21 48.17
N PHE A 93 -31.25 -60.86 47.03
CA PHE A 93 -32.17 -61.97 46.71
C PHE A 93 -31.96 -63.17 47.63
N LEU A 94 -30.71 -63.62 47.81
CA LEU A 94 -30.39 -64.72 48.72
C LEU A 94 -30.77 -64.38 50.17
N ARG A 95 -30.48 -63.15 50.63
CA ARG A 95 -30.86 -62.70 51.97
C ARG A 95 -32.38 -62.61 52.14
N ALA A 96 -33.14 -62.22 51.11
CA ALA A 96 -34.59 -62.14 51.17
C ALA A 96 -35.27 -63.52 51.28
N ILE A 97 -34.69 -64.56 50.66
CA ILE A 97 -35.21 -65.94 50.71
C ILE A 97 -34.75 -66.68 51.97
N VAL A 98 -33.52 -66.43 52.42
CA VAL A 98 -32.92 -67.15 53.57
C VAL A 98 -33.16 -66.43 54.90
N GLY A 99 -33.56 -65.15 54.89
CA GLY A 99 -33.89 -64.39 56.09
C GLY A 99 -35.16 -64.90 56.79
N ASP A 100 -35.18 -64.85 58.12
CA ASP A 100 -36.32 -65.21 58.95
C ASP A 100 -36.90 -63.96 59.63
N PRO A 101 -38.13 -63.50 59.28
CA PRO A 101 -39.07 -64.09 58.33
C PRO A 101 -38.75 -63.76 56.86
N PRO A 102 -39.15 -64.61 55.89
CA PRO A 102 -38.90 -64.39 54.47
C PRO A 102 -39.63 -63.14 53.98
N LEU A 103 -38.91 -62.30 53.24
CA LEU A 103 -39.45 -61.07 52.67
C LEU A 103 -40.28 -61.40 51.42
N VAL A 104 -41.61 -61.49 51.59
CA VAL A 104 -42.58 -61.65 50.50
C VAL A 104 -43.10 -60.26 50.11
N VAL A 105 -42.58 -59.71 49.03
CA VAL A 105 -43.06 -58.43 48.49
C VAL A 105 -44.48 -58.61 47.97
N GLY A 106 -45.43 -57.88 48.54
CA GLY A 106 -46.83 -57.93 48.12
C GLY A 106 -47.05 -57.25 46.77
N HIS A 107 -48.09 -57.65 46.03
CA HIS A 107 -48.43 -57.01 44.76
C HIS A 107 -48.68 -55.50 44.92
N ASN A 108 -49.31 -55.09 46.03
CA ASN A 108 -49.56 -53.67 46.33
C ASN A 108 -48.26 -52.89 46.56
N GLU A 109 -47.30 -53.46 47.29
CA GLU A 109 -45.99 -52.84 47.51
C GLU A 109 -45.20 -52.71 46.20
N ASN A 110 -45.30 -53.68 45.30
CA ASN A 110 -44.73 -53.57 43.95
C ASN A 110 -45.37 -52.44 43.14
N ILE A 111 -46.69 -52.28 43.17
CA ILE A 111 -47.37 -51.18 42.45
C ILE A 111 -46.94 -49.82 43.01
N GLU A 112 -46.82 -49.68 44.34
CA GLU A 112 -46.34 -48.45 44.98
C GLU A 112 -44.89 -48.13 44.59
N LEU A 113 -44.01 -49.13 44.60
CA LEU A 113 -42.61 -48.98 44.18
C LEU A 113 -42.47 -48.67 42.68
N GLU A 114 -43.31 -49.26 41.83
CA GLU A 114 -43.36 -48.92 40.40
C GLU A 114 -43.80 -47.47 40.17
N GLY A 115 -44.78 -46.98 40.94
CA GLY A 115 -45.20 -45.58 40.93
C GLY A 115 -44.06 -44.63 41.31
N GLN A 116 -43.39 -44.88 42.44
CA GLN A 116 -42.24 -44.09 42.88
C GLN A 116 -41.08 -44.14 41.87
N LEU A 117 -40.82 -45.30 41.27
CA LEU A 117 -39.79 -45.46 40.25
C LEU A 117 -40.13 -44.66 39.00
N ALA A 118 -41.39 -44.63 38.58
CA ALA A 118 -41.84 -43.82 37.45
C ALA A 118 -41.63 -42.32 37.70
N GLU A 119 -41.98 -41.83 38.89
CA GLU A 119 -41.76 -40.43 39.29
C GLU A 119 -40.26 -40.07 39.32
N VAL A 120 -39.44 -40.87 39.97
CA VAL A 120 -37.98 -40.65 40.05
C VAL A 120 -37.34 -40.73 38.66
N LYS A 121 -37.82 -41.63 37.79
CA LYS A 121 -37.33 -41.75 36.42
C LYS A 121 -37.71 -40.54 35.57
N ALA A 122 -38.92 -40.01 35.72
CA ALA A 122 -39.34 -38.79 35.05
C ALA A 122 -38.50 -37.58 35.52
N ALA A 123 -38.29 -37.44 36.83
CA ALA A 123 -37.43 -36.39 37.39
C ALA A 123 -35.98 -36.50 36.91
N LEU A 124 -35.43 -37.73 36.84
CA LEU A 124 -34.10 -37.97 36.32
C LEU A 124 -33.99 -37.62 34.82
N GLN A 125 -35.01 -37.92 34.02
CA GLN A 125 -35.04 -37.55 32.60
C GLN A 125 -35.09 -36.05 32.41
N ALA A 126 -35.94 -35.34 33.17
CA ALA A 126 -36.01 -33.88 33.12
C ALA A 126 -34.65 -33.23 33.48
N ARG A 127 -34.01 -33.71 34.54
CA ARG A 127 -32.70 -33.18 34.96
C ARG A 127 -31.57 -33.51 33.97
N LYS A 128 -31.63 -34.68 33.32
CA LYS A 128 -30.67 -35.02 32.25
C LYS A 128 -30.83 -34.10 31.05
N GLU A 129 -32.06 -33.75 30.70
CA GLU A 129 -32.33 -32.81 29.62
C GLU A 129 -31.85 -31.40 29.96
N GLU A 130 -32.10 -30.92 31.18
CA GLU A 130 -31.59 -29.64 31.67
C GLU A 130 -30.06 -29.57 31.60
N VAL A 131 -29.36 -30.62 32.07
CA VAL A 131 -27.89 -30.69 31.99
C VAL A 131 -27.42 -30.73 30.54
N ARG A 132 -28.11 -31.44 29.65
CA ARG A 132 -27.79 -31.47 28.22
C ARG A 132 -27.86 -30.06 27.61
N VAL A 133 -28.95 -29.34 27.86
CA VAL A 133 -29.13 -27.97 27.37
C VAL A 133 -28.05 -27.04 27.93
N MET A 134 -27.74 -27.14 29.22
CA MET A 134 -26.69 -26.34 29.86
C MET A 134 -25.30 -26.61 29.26
N ILE A 135 -24.98 -27.86 28.92
CA ILE A 135 -23.72 -28.22 28.24
C ILE A 135 -23.69 -27.60 26.84
N GLU A 136 -24.77 -27.70 26.07
CA GLU A 136 -24.84 -27.10 24.73
C GLU A 136 -24.67 -25.57 24.78
N GLU A 137 -25.26 -24.90 25.76
CA GLU A 137 -25.09 -23.46 25.98
C GLU A 137 -23.65 -23.12 26.37
N MET A 138 -23.05 -23.89 27.28
CA MET A 138 -21.67 -23.71 27.70
C MET A 138 -20.69 -23.88 26.53
N GLU A 139 -20.92 -24.88 25.67
CA GLU A 139 -20.11 -25.07 24.46
C GLU A 139 -20.26 -23.92 23.47
N LYS A 140 -21.48 -23.40 23.29
CA LYS A 140 -21.72 -22.23 22.42
C LYS A 140 -21.01 -21.00 22.96
N MET A 141 -21.13 -20.73 24.26
CA MET A 141 -20.44 -19.62 24.92
C MET A 141 -18.91 -19.79 24.85
N GLY A 142 -18.40 -21.00 25.06
CA GLY A 142 -16.97 -21.29 24.94
C GLY A 142 -16.45 -21.04 23.53
N ARG A 143 -17.20 -21.44 22.50
CA ARG A 143 -16.85 -21.16 21.09
C ARG A 143 -16.89 -19.68 20.76
N ASP A 144 -17.90 -18.94 21.20
CA ASP A 144 -17.99 -17.49 20.99
C ASP A 144 -16.85 -16.76 21.70
N LEU A 145 -16.57 -17.10 22.97
CA LEU A 145 -15.48 -16.51 23.74
C LEU A 145 -14.12 -16.77 23.08
N ALA A 146 -13.86 -17.99 22.61
CA ALA A 146 -12.62 -18.31 21.88
C ALA A 146 -12.48 -17.49 20.59
N SER A 147 -13.58 -17.29 19.85
CA SER A 147 -13.58 -16.45 18.65
C SER A 147 -13.28 -14.99 18.96
N ARG A 148 -13.94 -14.43 19.99
CA ARG A 148 -13.72 -13.05 20.45
C ARG A 148 -12.29 -12.84 20.95
N TYR A 149 -11.76 -13.79 21.73
CA TYR A 149 -10.37 -13.73 22.21
C TYR A 149 -9.39 -13.70 21.05
N LYS A 150 -9.58 -14.56 20.04
CA LYS A 150 -8.75 -14.56 18.83
C LYS A 150 -8.82 -13.22 18.09
N ASN A 151 -10.00 -12.62 17.97
CA ASN A 151 -10.15 -11.31 17.33
C ASN A 151 -9.40 -10.21 18.12
N ILE A 152 -9.58 -10.15 19.44
CA ILE A 152 -8.86 -9.22 20.31
C ILE A 152 -7.35 -9.39 20.17
N GLN A 153 -6.86 -10.63 20.12
CA GLN A 153 -5.44 -10.91 19.92
C GLN A 153 -4.94 -10.38 18.57
N THR A 154 -5.71 -10.54 17.49
CA THR A 154 -5.33 -9.96 16.19
C THR A 154 -5.34 -8.43 16.21
N GLN A 155 -6.32 -7.81 16.86
CA GLN A 155 -6.37 -6.35 17.02
C GLN A 155 -5.21 -5.83 17.87
N MET A 156 -4.84 -6.55 18.93
CA MET A 156 -3.69 -6.22 19.77
C MET A 156 -2.38 -6.28 18.98
N THR A 157 -2.21 -7.29 18.11
CA THR A 157 -1.02 -7.34 17.23
C THR A 157 -0.98 -6.17 16.24
N GLN A 158 -2.12 -5.78 15.67
CA GLN A 158 -2.20 -4.62 14.78
C GLN A 158 -1.89 -3.32 15.52
N LEU A 159 -2.46 -3.14 16.71
CA LEU A 159 -2.18 -1.99 17.59
C LEU A 159 -0.70 -1.92 17.97
N SER A 160 -0.05 -3.07 18.22
CA SER A 160 1.38 -3.09 18.52
C SER A 160 2.25 -2.63 17.34
N THR A 161 1.81 -2.83 16.09
CA THR A 161 2.54 -2.38 14.89
C THR A 161 2.24 -0.92 14.49
N LEU A 162 1.18 -0.34 15.03
CA LEU A 162 0.72 1.00 14.64
C LEU A 162 1.71 2.12 15.04
N PRO A 163 2.31 2.13 16.25
CA PRO A 163 3.28 3.16 16.64
C PRO A 163 4.48 3.24 15.70
N GLU A 164 5.05 2.10 15.31
CA GLU A 164 6.17 2.05 14.36
C GLU A 164 5.76 2.62 12.99
N SER A 165 4.55 2.29 12.51
CA SER A 165 4.02 2.87 11.28
C SER A 165 3.82 4.39 11.40
N ILE A 166 3.40 4.89 12.56
CA ILE A 166 3.22 6.33 12.80
C ILE A 166 4.58 7.02 12.79
N GLU A 167 5.59 6.50 13.50
CA GLU A 167 6.96 7.04 13.50
C GLU A 167 7.57 7.05 12.09
N ASN A 168 7.34 6.00 11.30
CA ASN A 168 7.76 5.94 9.89
C ASN A 168 7.05 7.01 9.05
N LEU A 169 5.74 7.24 9.25
CA LEU A 169 5.01 8.29 8.55
C LEU A 169 5.44 9.70 8.99
N GLU A 170 5.70 9.91 10.28
CA GLU A 170 6.18 11.19 10.80
C GLU A 170 7.59 11.52 10.29
N SER A 171 8.49 10.53 10.25
CA SER A 171 9.85 10.71 9.70
C SER A 171 9.82 10.98 8.20
N THR A 172 8.95 10.32 7.44
CA THR A 172 8.77 10.60 6.00
C THR A 172 8.18 11.99 5.77
N ILE A 173 7.18 12.42 6.55
CA ILE A 173 6.63 13.78 6.49
C ILE A 173 7.70 14.81 6.84
N ALA A 174 8.50 14.59 7.90
CA ALA A 174 9.59 15.46 8.28
C ALA A 174 10.64 15.56 7.15
N GLY A 175 10.99 14.43 6.53
CA GLY A 175 11.91 14.38 5.38
C GLY A 175 11.36 15.10 4.15
N LEU A 176 10.07 14.95 3.84
CA LEU A 176 9.42 15.67 2.74
C LEU A 176 9.35 17.17 3.00
N ARG A 177 9.02 17.58 4.23
CA ARG A 177 9.04 19.00 4.62
C ARG A 177 10.45 19.58 4.55
N ALA A 178 11.46 18.85 5.00
CA ALA A 178 12.86 19.28 4.89
C ALA A 178 13.29 19.44 3.42
N LYS A 179 12.92 18.49 2.55
CA LYS A 179 13.14 18.59 1.10
C LYS A 179 12.39 19.78 0.49
N GLN A 180 11.15 20.03 0.90
CA GLN A 180 10.37 21.17 0.43
C GLN A 180 11.03 22.50 0.84
N VAL A 181 11.48 22.63 2.09
CA VAL A 181 12.19 23.83 2.57
C VAL A 181 13.55 23.99 1.87
N ALA A 182 14.30 22.92 1.65
CA ALA A 182 15.54 22.97 0.89
C ALA A 182 15.31 23.40 -0.58
N ASN A 183 14.20 22.97 -1.18
CA ASN A 183 13.84 23.30 -2.56
C ASN A 183 13.17 24.68 -2.71
N MET A 184 12.69 25.29 -1.62
CA MET A 184 12.16 26.67 -1.58
C MET A 184 13.19 27.72 -1.98
N GLY A 185 14.48 27.44 -1.79
CA GLY A 185 15.57 28.36 -2.18
C GLY A 185 15.97 28.29 -3.66
N SER A 186 15.62 27.23 -4.39
CA SER A 186 16.23 26.95 -5.70
C SER A 186 15.39 27.38 -6.91
N SER A 187 14.07 27.53 -6.79
CA SER A 187 13.19 28.08 -7.85
C SER A 187 11.82 28.48 -7.30
N SER A 188 11.62 29.78 -7.07
CA SER A 188 10.36 30.36 -6.55
C SER A 188 9.13 30.03 -7.42
N SER A 189 9.30 29.88 -8.74
CA SER A 189 8.23 29.53 -9.68
C SER A 189 7.71 28.09 -9.53
N GLN A 190 8.49 27.18 -8.92
CA GLN A 190 8.10 25.77 -8.72
C GLN A 190 7.39 25.52 -7.38
N ASN A 191 7.35 26.51 -6.49
CA ASN A 191 6.67 26.42 -5.18
C ASN A 191 5.40 27.27 -5.13
N LEU A 192 4.83 27.58 -6.30
CA LEU A 192 3.57 28.29 -6.39
C LEU A 192 2.41 27.36 -6.02
N PRO A 193 1.37 27.86 -5.33
CA PRO A 193 0.15 27.09 -5.14
C PRO A 193 -0.49 26.77 -6.50
N LEU A 194 -1.21 25.65 -6.58
CA LEU A 194 -1.80 25.14 -7.83
C LEU A 194 -2.52 26.22 -8.67
N PRO A 195 -3.33 27.13 -8.11
CA PRO A 195 -3.96 28.20 -8.90
C PRO A 195 -2.95 29.14 -9.56
N ALA A 196 -1.87 29.49 -8.86
CA ALA A 196 -0.82 30.38 -9.36
C ALA A 196 0.06 29.68 -10.43
N THR A 197 0.25 28.36 -10.33
CA THR A 197 0.90 27.60 -11.41
C THR A 197 0.05 27.58 -12.68
N LEU A 198 -1.27 27.39 -12.56
CA LEU A 198 -2.18 27.39 -13.71
C LEU A 198 -2.22 28.75 -14.39
N SER A 199 -2.22 29.86 -13.63
CA SER A 199 -2.17 31.19 -14.23
C SER A 199 -0.84 31.45 -14.94
N LEU A 200 0.28 31.01 -14.37
CA LEU A 200 1.60 31.16 -14.99
C LEU A 200 1.72 30.32 -16.27
N VAL A 201 1.18 29.10 -16.28
CA VAL A 201 1.13 28.27 -17.49
C VAL A 201 0.31 28.94 -18.58
N ALA A 202 -0.88 29.46 -18.25
CA ALA A 202 -1.72 30.16 -19.21
C ALA A 202 -1.04 31.43 -19.79
N GLU A 203 -0.31 32.18 -18.96
CA GLU A 203 0.50 33.33 -19.41
C GLU A 203 1.59 32.89 -20.38
N ARG A 204 2.36 31.85 -20.05
CA ARG A 204 3.43 31.33 -20.91
C ARG A 204 2.89 30.74 -22.22
N GLU A 205 1.75 30.07 -22.18
CA GLU A 205 1.07 29.58 -23.39
C GLU A 205 0.61 30.74 -24.29
N ALA A 206 0.11 31.83 -23.71
CA ALA A 206 -0.24 33.03 -24.44
C ALA A 206 0.99 33.73 -25.06
N GLU A 207 2.10 33.82 -24.33
CA GLU A 207 3.38 34.31 -24.82
C GLU A 207 3.91 33.46 -25.98
N LEU A 208 3.90 32.13 -25.85
CA LEU A 208 4.30 31.21 -26.91
C LEU A 208 3.41 31.33 -28.14
N ALA A 209 2.09 31.45 -27.96
CA ALA A 209 1.17 31.69 -29.06
C ALA A 209 1.44 33.04 -29.75
N ALA A 210 1.78 34.09 -29.00
CA ALA A 210 2.15 35.39 -29.56
C ALA A 210 3.47 35.31 -30.34
N LEU A 211 4.51 34.65 -29.80
CA LEU A 211 5.78 34.42 -30.49
C LEU A 211 5.57 33.63 -31.78
N ASN A 212 4.78 32.56 -31.74
CA ASN A 212 4.48 31.75 -32.93
C ASN A 212 3.77 32.58 -34.03
N ARG A 213 2.87 33.49 -33.66
CA ARG A 213 2.24 34.42 -34.62
C ARG A 213 3.26 35.39 -35.22
N GLN A 214 4.18 35.93 -34.41
CA GLN A 214 5.25 36.81 -34.91
C GLN A 214 6.19 36.04 -35.85
N LEU A 215 6.56 34.81 -35.49
CA LEU A 215 7.43 33.95 -36.29
C LEU A 215 6.77 33.63 -37.63
N ALA A 216 5.48 33.28 -37.64
CA ALA A 216 4.72 33.07 -38.86
C ALA A 216 4.63 34.35 -39.73
N ALA A 217 4.41 35.52 -39.12
CA ALA A 217 4.37 36.79 -39.84
C ALA A 217 5.73 37.12 -40.50
N VAL A 218 6.83 36.91 -39.78
CA VAL A 218 8.19 37.10 -40.31
C VAL A 218 8.49 36.08 -41.41
N GLN A 219 8.15 34.81 -41.23
CA GLN A 219 8.33 33.77 -42.26
C GLN A 219 7.56 34.09 -43.54
N ASN A 220 6.35 34.66 -43.44
CA ASN A 220 5.55 35.07 -44.60
C ASN A 220 6.10 36.34 -45.28
N ALA A 221 6.70 37.26 -44.52
CA ALA A 221 7.28 38.49 -45.05
C ALA A 221 8.68 38.28 -45.68
N LEU A 222 9.45 37.32 -45.17
CA LEU A 222 10.80 36.98 -45.61
C LEU A 222 10.92 36.75 -47.13
N PRO A 223 10.10 35.89 -47.79
CA PRO A 223 10.24 35.64 -49.22
C PRO A 223 9.92 36.87 -50.07
N ARG A 224 8.98 37.72 -49.63
CA ARG A 224 8.67 38.97 -50.33
C ARG A 224 9.84 39.94 -50.23
N LYS A 225 10.41 40.11 -49.04
CA LYS A 225 11.58 40.98 -48.83
C LYS A 225 12.82 40.46 -49.54
N ALA A 226 13.02 39.15 -49.61
CA ALA A 226 14.07 38.52 -50.40
C ALA A 226 13.93 38.84 -51.89
N ARG A 227 12.71 38.71 -52.46
CA ARG A 227 12.44 39.08 -53.86
C ARG A 227 12.66 40.57 -54.13
N GLU A 228 12.23 41.43 -53.21
CA GLU A 228 12.47 42.88 -53.30
C GLU A 228 13.99 43.20 -53.27
N ALA A 229 14.76 42.55 -52.39
CA ALA A 229 16.22 42.70 -52.33
C ALA A 229 16.91 42.20 -53.62
N GLU A 230 16.56 41.01 -54.10
CA GLU A 230 17.11 40.49 -55.37
C GLU A 230 16.75 41.38 -56.57
N ALA A 231 15.57 42.02 -56.57
CA ALA A 231 15.19 42.96 -57.63
C ALA A 231 16.09 44.21 -57.60
N MET A 232 16.29 44.80 -56.42
CA MET A 232 17.20 45.93 -56.22
C MET A 232 18.64 45.58 -56.58
N GLU A 233 19.12 44.37 -56.25
CA GLU A 233 20.46 43.89 -56.65
C GLU A 233 20.59 43.79 -58.18
N ARG A 234 19.56 43.32 -58.88
CA ARG A 234 19.54 43.29 -60.35
C ARG A 234 19.59 44.70 -60.94
N GLU A 235 18.82 45.64 -60.39
CA GLU A 235 18.83 47.05 -60.81
C GLU A 235 20.18 47.71 -60.56
N LEU A 236 20.78 47.49 -59.40
CA LEU A 236 22.14 47.96 -59.09
C LEU A 236 23.14 47.39 -60.09
N GLY A 237 23.07 46.10 -60.41
CA GLY A 237 23.96 45.49 -61.41
C GLY A 237 23.84 46.12 -62.80
N VAL A 238 22.63 46.51 -63.22
CA VAL A 238 22.43 47.25 -64.49
C VAL A 238 23.01 48.66 -64.42
N LEU A 239 22.79 49.36 -63.30
CA LEU A 239 23.33 50.71 -63.10
C LEU A 239 24.86 50.71 -63.00
N GLU A 240 25.46 49.71 -62.37
CA GLU A 240 26.90 49.52 -62.30
C GLU A 240 27.50 49.25 -63.69
N ARG A 241 26.86 48.42 -64.52
CA ARG A 241 27.28 48.21 -65.92
C ARG A 241 27.21 49.51 -66.71
N ARG A 242 26.08 50.23 -66.64
CA ARG A 242 25.91 51.52 -67.31
C ARG A 242 26.91 52.57 -66.83
N ARG A 243 27.24 52.58 -65.52
CA ARG A 243 28.31 53.42 -64.96
C ARG A 243 29.65 53.02 -65.56
N SER A 244 29.98 51.72 -65.59
CA SER A 244 31.25 51.24 -66.12
C SER A 244 31.43 51.58 -67.60
N GLU A 245 30.39 51.39 -68.41
CA GLU A 245 30.34 51.79 -69.83
C GLU A 245 30.52 53.30 -70.00
N ALA A 246 29.78 54.12 -69.24
CA ALA A 246 29.93 55.58 -69.28
C ALA A 246 31.33 56.03 -68.86
N THR A 247 31.94 55.38 -67.86
CA THR A 247 33.32 55.69 -67.46
C THR A 247 34.35 55.25 -68.49
N MET A 248 34.10 54.13 -69.20
CA MET A 248 34.93 53.71 -70.33
C MET A 248 34.81 54.70 -71.48
N GLN A 249 33.59 55.07 -71.90
CA GLN A 249 33.35 56.06 -72.94
C GLN A 249 34.00 57.41 -72.59
N ALA A 250 33.89 57.86 -71.33
CA ALA A 250 34.54 59.08 -70.88
C ALA A 250 36.07 58.98 -70.91
N ARG A 251 36.65 57.84 -70.52
CA ARG A 251 38.09 57.59 -70.60
C ARG A 251 38.58 57.50 -72.04
N GLU A 252 37.84 56.85 -72.93
CA GLU A 252 38.14 56.76 -74.35
C GLU A 252 38.04 58.15 -75.00
N ALA A 253 36.99 58.94 -74.73
CA ALA A 253 36.91 60.32 -75.20
C ALA A 253 38.05 61.20 -74.66
N GLN A 254 38.45 61.00 -73.39
CA GLN A 254 39.62 61.66 -72.82
C GLN A 254 40.93 61.19 -73.49
N ARG A 255 41.04 59.91 -73.83
CA ARG A 255 42.20 59.34 -74.54
C ARG A 255 42.28 59.86 -75.97
N MET A 256 41.18 59.89 -76.73
CA MET A 256 41.13 60.48 -78.07
C MET A 256 41.52 61.96 -78.05
N LYS A 257 41.07 62.71 -77.01
CA LYS A 257 41.48 64.11 -76.80
C LYS A 257 42.98 64.27 -76.46
N GLN A 258 43.59 63.30 -75.79
CA GLN A 258 45.02 63.32 -75.43
C GLN A 258 45.93 62.78 -76.53
N GLU A 259 45.47 61.77 -77.29
CA GLU A 259 46.15 61.18 -78.44
C GLU A 259 46.05 62.08 -79.68
N GLY A 260 45.29 63.18 -79.62
CA GLY A 260 45.25 64.18 -80.66
C GLY A 260 44.60 63.70 -81.94
N GLU A 261 43.64 62.77 -81.84
CA GLU A 261 42.73 62.48 -82.95
C GLU A 261 41.86 63.74 -83.08
N SER A 262 42.20 64.58 -84.06
CA SER A 262 41.54 65.86 -84.25
C SER A 262 40.05 65.60 -84.41
N ASP A 263 39.24 66.40 -83.71
CA ASP A 263 37.80 66.38 -83.89
C ASP A 263 37.57 66.47 -85.40
N GLY A 264 36.99 65.44 -86.03
CA GLY A 264 36.76 65.45 -87.47
C GLY A 264 35.94 66.69 -87.91
N LEU A 265 35.27 67.32 -86.94
CA LEU A 265 34.64 68.62 -87.05
C LEU A 265 35.62 69.81 -87.18
N GLU A 266 36.74 69.82 -86.47
CA GLU A 266 37.80 70.84 -86.64
C GLU A 266 38.59 70.65 -87.94
N GLU A 267 38.86 69.40 -88.34
CA GLU A 267 39.49 69.11 -89.65
C GLU A 267 38.57 69.47 -90.81
N MET A 268 37.26 69.17 -90.72
CA MET A 268 36.27 69.69 -91.66
C MET A 268 36.09 71.20 -91.57
N GLY A 269 36.13 71.80 -90.39
CA GLY A 269 36.12 73.25 -90.24
C GLY A 269 37.32 73.92 -90.93
N ARG A 270 38.51 73.33 -90.84
CA ARG A 270 39.72 73.79 -91.54
C ARG A 270 39.63 73.54 -93.04
N TRP A 271 39.11 72.40 -93.48
CA TRP A 271 38.90 72.10 -94.89
C TRP A 271 37.86 73.03 -95.51
N TYR A 272 36.73 73.28 -94.85
CA TYR A 272 35.72 74.25 -95.27
C TYR A 272 36.26 75.68 -95.28
N ARG A 273 37.08 76.10 -94.30
CA ARG A 273 37.76 77.41 -94.35
C ARG A 273 38.75 77.53 -95.49
N ASN A 274 39.55 76.49 -95.76
CA ASN A 274 40.47 76.49 -96.90
C ASN A 274 39.71 76.44 -98.24
N ALA A 275 38.59 75.70 -98.31
CA ALA A 275 37.68 75.70 -99.46
C ALA A 275 37.03 77.09 -99.65
N GLU A 276 36.60 77.74 -98.56
CA GLU A 276 36.11 79.11 -98.57
C GLU A 276 37.20 80.10 -99.03
N GLU A 277 38.43 79.96 -98.55
CA GLU A 277 39.56 80.84 -98.90
C GLU A 277 40.02 80.65 -100.35
N THR A 278 40.01 79.42 -100.86
CA THR A 278 40.28 79.12 -102.27
C THR A 278 39.15 79.62 -103.18
N LEU A 279 37.88 79.48 -102.77
CA LEU A 279 36.74 80.08 -103.47
C LEU A 279 36.79 81.61 -103.44
N LYS A 280 37.16 82.24 -102.31
CA LYS A 280 37.38 83.70 -102.20
C LYS A 280 38.50 84.17 -103.15
N LYS A 281 39.60 83.41 -103.28
CA LYS A 281 40.69 83.70 -104.23
C LYS A 281 40.28 83.50 -105.70
N LEU A 282 39.35 82.60 -106.00
CA LEU A 282 38.87 82.35 -107.37
C LEU A 282 37.79 83.34 -107.83
N VAL A 283 37.03 83.90 -106.89
CA VAL A 283 35.88 84.80 -107.16
C VAL A 283 36.22 86.28 -106.95
N GLY A 284 37.40 86.63 -106.41
CA GLY A 284 37.89 88.01 -106.39
C GLY A 284 37.04 88.95 -105.53
N VAL A 285 36.62 88.48 -104.35
CA VAL A 285 35.87 89.30 -103.37
C VAL A 285 36.69 89.40 -102.09
N GLU A 286 37.21 90.59 -101.82
CA GLU A 286 37.81 90.95 -100.52
C GLU A 286 36.68 91.15 -99.49
N GLY A 287 36.77 90.45 -98.35
CA GLY A 287 35.79 90.46 -97.26
C GLY A 287 35.93 89.26 -96.34
#